data_AF-A0A660Z436-F1
#
_entry.id   AF-A0A660Z436-F1
#
_cell.length_a   1.000
_cell.length_b   1.000
_cell.length_c   1.000
_cell.angle_alpha   90.00
_cell.angle_beta   90.00
_cell.angle_gamma   90.00
#
_symmetry.space_group_name_H-M   'P 1'
#
loop_
_entity.id
_entity.type
_entity.pdbx_description
1 polymer ?
#
loop_
_entity_poly.entity_id
_entity_poly.type
_entity_poly.pdbx_seq_one_letter_code
_entity_poly.pdbx_strand_id
1 'polypeptide(L)' 'MGKLKILSGIEVCKILEGHDFNKIRQKGSHILMQKRTEDSTITIPVPNHKEIKIGTLK' A
#
# COMPACT_ATOMS: atom_id res chain seq x y z
N MET A 1 5.55 21.43 11.46
CA MET A 1 5.57 19.97 11.76
C MET A 1 4.46 19.30 10.95
N GLY A 2 4.83 18.63 9.86
CA GLY A 2 3.87 18.07 8.89
C GLY A 2 3.00 17.00 9.55
N LYS A 3 1.68 17.22 9.57
CA LYS A 3 0.70 16.25 10.04
C LYS A 3 0.89 14.96 9.23
N LEU A 4 1.37 13.90 9.88
CA LEU A 4 1.34 12.54 9.35
C LEU A 4 -0.12 12.23 9.05
N LYS A 5 -0.50 12.35 7.77
CA LYS A 5 -1.85 12.05 7.34
C LYS A 5 -2.10 10.59 7.70
N ILE A 6 -3.18 10.36 8.42
CA ILE A 6 -3.72 9.02 8.64
C ILE A 6 -4.09 8.51 7.25
N LEU A 7 -3.21 7.73 6.63
CA LEU A 7 -3.46 7.15 5.32
C LEU A 7 -4.28 5.88 5.53
N SER A 8 -5.46 5.85 4.93
CA SER A 8 -6.24 4.63 4.77
C SER A 8 -5.51 3.68 3.80
N GLY A 9 -5.75 2.37 3.93
CA GLY A 9 -5.17 1.41 2.98
C GLY A 9 -5.54 1.68 1.51
N ILE A 10 -6.68 2.36 1.29
CA ILE A 10 -7.12 2.83 -0.03
C ILE A 10 -6.22 3.94 -0.55
N GLU A 11 -5.87 4.93 0.28
CA GLU A 11 -4.96 6.01 -0.12
C GLU A 11 -3.56 5.48 -0.41
N VAL A 12 -3.08 4.51 0.38
CA VAL A 12 -1.80 3.83 0.12
C VAL A 12 -1.85 3.09 -1.22
N CYS A 13 -2.95 2.39 -1.52
CA CYS A 13 -3.11 1.75 -2.83
C CYS A 13 -3.07 2.78 -3.98
N LYS A 14 -3.75 3.92 -3.85
CA LYS A 14 -3.72 4.98 -4.88
C LYS A 14 -2.33 5.57 -5.11
N ILE A 15 -1.56 5.76 -4.04
CA ILE A 15 -0.16 6.23 -4.15
C ILE A 15 0.67 5.18 -4.87
N LEU A 16 0.54 3.91 -4.48
CA LEU A 16 1.26 2.79 -5.09
C LEU A 16 0.88 2.59 -6.57
N GLU A 17 -0.39 2.77 -6.94
CA GLU A 17 -0.83 2.76 -8.34
C GLU A 17 -0.10 3.83 -9.18
N GLY A 18 0.15 5.02 -8.60
CA GLY A 18 0.97 6.06 -9.23
C GLY A 18 2.46 5.71 -9.38
N HIS A 19 2.93 4.67 -8.71
CA HIS A 19 4.30 4.16 -8.78
C HIS A 19 4.39 2.82 -9.55
N ASP A 20 3.48 2.54 -10.48
CA ASP A 20 3.38 1.28 -11.27
C ASP A 20 3.11 0.02 -10.44
N PHE A 21 2.57 0.14 -9.23
CA PHE A 21 2.07 -1.02 -8.52
C PHE A 21 0.65 -1.34 -8.96
N ASN A 22 0.42 -2.59 -9.31
CA ASN A 22 -0.89 -3.09 -9.67
C ASN A 22 -1.47 -3.96 -8.55
N LYS A 23 -2.78 -3.85 -8.31
CA LYS A 23 -3.48 -4.73 -7.38
C LYS A 23 -3.60 -6.13 -8.00
N ILE A 24 -2.90 -7.11 -7.44
CA ILE A 24 -2.91 -8.49 -7.96
C ILE A 24 -3.98 -9.32 -7.28
N ARG A 25 -4.14 -9.16 -5.96
CA ARG A 25 -5.06 -9.99 -5.17
C ARG A 25 -5.48 -9.27 -3.90
N GLN A 26 -6.66 -9.60 -3.39
CA GLN A 26 -7.07 -9.22 -2.04
C GLN A 26 -7.44 -10.47 -1.25
N LYS A 27 -6.92 -10.60 -0.02
CA LYS A 27 -7.29 -11.65 0.92
C LYS A 27 -7.76 -10.99 2.22
N GLY A 28 -9.07 -11.02 2.46
CA GLY A 28 -9.69 -10.32 3.58
C GLY A 28 -9.42 -8.81 3.54
N SER A 29 -8.89 -8.28 4.64
CA SER A 29 -8.49 -6.87 4.73
C SER A 29 -7.13 -6.57 4.11
N HIS A 30 -6.40 -7.50 3.50
CA HIS A 30 -5.10 -7.22 2.91
C HIS A 30 -5.16 -7.23 1.38
N ILE A 31 -4.68 -6.16 0.75
CA ILE A 31 -4.55 -5.99 -0.68
C ILE A 31 -3.09 -6.22 -1.06
N LEU A 32 -2.80 -7.22 -1.90
CA LEU A 32 -1.48 -7.39 -2.49
C LEU A 32 -1.34 -6.47 -3.71
N MET A 33 -0.45 -5.48 -3.57
CA MET A 33 0.04 -4.63 -4.64
C MET A 33 1.34 -5.21 -5.17
N GLN A 34 1.55 -5.19 -6.48
CA GLN A 34 2.77 -5.71 -7.08
C GLN A 34 3.24 -4.80 -8.20
N LYS A 35 4.53 -4.48 -8.19
CA LYS A 35 5.22 -3.83 -9.29
C LYS A 35 6.17 -4.82 -9.92
N ARG A 36 6.11 -4.97 -11.23
CA ARG A 36 7.10 -5.72 -12.01
C ARG A 36 8.14 -4.73 -12.53
N THR A 37 9.41 -5.01 -12.26
CA THR A 37 10.57 -4.34 -12.82
C THR A 37 11.32 -5.31 -13.71
N GLU A 38 12.26 -4.83 -14.51
CA GLU A 38 13.02 -5.66 -15.47
C GLU A 38 13.72 -6.85 -14.78
N ASP A 39 14.25 -6.62 -13.57
CA ASP A 39 15.02 -7.63 -12.84
C ASP A 39 14.24 -8.31 -11.70
N SER A 40 13.13 -7.74 -11.24
CA SER A 40 12.47 -8.20 -10.01
C SER A 40 10.97 -7.91 -9.96
N THR A 41 10.29 -8.61 -9.06
CA THR A 41 8.87 -8.37 -8.78
C THR A 41 8.71 -7.96 -7.32
N ILE A 42 8.34 -6.71 -7.09
CA ILE A 42 8.13 -6.15 -5.76
C ILE A 42 6.67 -6.37 -5.39
N THR A 43 6.40 -7.20 -4.37
CA THR A 43 5.04 -7.46 -3.87
C THR A 43 4.89 -6.89 -2.47
N ILE A 44 3.93 -5.97 -2.30
CA ILE A 44 3.65 -5.27 -1.05
C ILE A 44 2.22 -5.59 -0.59
N PRO A 45 2.04 -6.25 0.57
CA PRO A 45 0.73 -6.38 1.19
C PRO A 45 0.33 -5.06 1.87
N VAL A 46 -0.73 -4.44 1.37
CA VAL A 46 -1.34 -3.22 1.91
C VAL A 46 -2.54 -3.60 2.78
N PRO A 47 -2.52 -3.34 4.10
CA PRO A 47 -3.69 -3.51 4.94
C PRO A 47 -4.76 -2.46 4.60
N ASN A 48 -5.88 -2.92 4.07
CA ASN A 48 -7.12 -2.18 3.81
C ASN A 48 -7.93 -1.98 5.11
N HIS A 49 -7.36 -1.21 6.03
CA HIS A 49 -8.06 -0.71 7.21
C HIS A 49 -8.30 0.81 7.06
N LYS A 50 -9.35 1.32 7.73
CA LYS A 50 -9.70 2.75 7.73
C LYS A 50 -8.63 3.64 8.39
N GLU A 51 -7.76 3.07 9.19
CA GLU A 51 -6.72 3.78 9.93
C GLU A 51 -5.46 2.92 10.03
N ILE A 52 -4.39 3.29 9.31
CA ILE A 52 -3.07 2.76 9.61
C ILE A 52 -2.54 3.55 10.80
N LYS A 53 -2.37 2.89 11.95
CA LYS A 53 -1.80 3.51 13.14
C LYS A 53 -0.41 4.04 12.82
N ILE A 54 -0.13 5.25 13.29
CA ILE A 54 1.15 5.99 13.11
C ILE A 54 2.38 5.15 13.52
N GLY A 55 2.19 4.18 14.42
CA GLY A 55 3.25 3.28 14.89
C GLY A 55 3.82 2.29 13.86
N THR A 56 3.24 2.18 12.66
CA THR A 56 3.78 1.33 11.58
C THR A 56 4.75 2.09 10.65
N LEU A 57 4.92 3.40 10.85
CA LEU A 57 5.94 4.22 10.20
C LEU A 57 7.14 4.35 11.15
N LYS A 58 8.09 3.43 11.05
CA LYS A 58 9.44 3.58 11.61
C LYS A 58 10.46 3.29 10.54
#